data_AF-A0A928V0P3-F1
#
_entry.id   AF-A0A928V0P3-F1
#
_cell.length_a   1.000
_cell.length_b   1.000
_cell.length_c   1.000
_cell.angle_alpha   90.00
_cell.angle_beta   90.00
_cell.angle_gamma   90.00
#
_symmetry.space_group_name_H-M   'P 1'
#
loop_
_entity.id
_entity.type
_entity.pdbx_description
1 polymer ?
#
loop_
_entity_poly.entity_id
_entity_poly.type
_entity_poly.pdbx_seq_one_letter_code
_entity_poly.pdbx_strand_id
1 'polypeptide(L)'
;MILKDRSSDGLNSWIINVINSSIAELRSFANGLMQDIKAIENAFNLAWSNGPVEGNVNKLKTLKRQMYGRCSLSLLEKRLVLTPS
;
A
#
# COMPACT_ATOMS: atom_id res chain seq x y z
N MET A 1 -4.03 12.48 -9.84
CA MET A 1 -3.21 11.28 -9.50
C MET A 1 -4.03 10.10 -9.95
N ILE A 2 -3.49 9.19 -10.78
CA ILE A 2 -4.23 8.17 -11.55
C ILE A 2 -5.24 7.33 -10.72
N LEU A 3 -4.97 7.15 -9.42
CA LEU A 3 -5.87 6.45 -8.49
C LEU A 3 -7.06 7.29 -7.97
N LYS A 4 -7.02 8.62 -8.11
CA LYS A 4 -8.04 9.54 -7.59
C LYS A 4 -9.32 9.53 -8.42
N ASP A 5 -9.20 9.19 -9.71
CA ASP A 5 -10.31 9.17 -10.68
C ASP A 5 -10.81 7.75 -10.97
N ARG A 6 -10.25 6.72 -10.30
CA ARG A 6 -10.55 5.29 -10.48
C ARG A 6 -10.60 4.80 -11.94
N SER A 7 -9.88 5.45 -12.86
CA SER A 7 -9.87 5.05 -14.26
C SER A 7 -8.85 3.94 -14.51
N SER A 8 -9.35 2.71 -14.71
CA SER A 8 -8.54 1.56 -15.16
C SER A 8 -7.81 1.83 -16.47
N ASP A 9 -8.46 2.56 -17.38
CA ASP A 9 -7.97 2.78 -18.73
C ASP A 9 -6.76 3.72 -18.78
N GLY A 10 -6.75 4.72 -17.88
CA GLY A 10 -5.61 5.61 -17.71
C GLY A 10 -4.37 4.89 -17.16
N LEU A 11 -4.56 3.93 -16.25
CA LEU A 11 -3.47 3.13 -15.69
C LEU A 11 -2.88 2.19 -16.76
N ASN A 12 -3.73 1.48 -17.51
CA ASN A 12 -3.28 0.58 -18.57
C ASN A 12 -2.48 1.32 -19.65
N SER A 13 -2.97 2.49 -20.08
CA SER A 13 -2.27 3.34 -21.05
C SER A 13 -0.91 3.80 -20.54
N TRP A 14 -0.82 4.15 -19.24
CA TRP A 14 0.43 4.53 -18.62
C TRP A 14 1.43 3.37 -18.53
N ILE A 15 0.97 2.18 -18.15
CA ILE A 15 1.82 0.97 -18.07
C ILE A 15 2.44 0.66 -19.44
N ILE A 16 1.66 0.70 -20.52
CA ILE A 16 2.14 0.47 -21.89
C ILE A 16 3.21 1.50 -22.27
N ASN A 17 2.98 2.79 -21.97
CA ASN A 17 3.96 3.85 -22.26
C ASN A 17 5.27 3.66 -21.49
N VAL A 18 5.19 3.23 -20.24
CA VAL A 18 6.37 3.03 -19.39
C VAL A 18 7.18 1.80 -19.81
N ILE A 19 6.52 0.71 -20.21
CA ILE A 19 7.22 -0.49 -20.73
C ILE A 19 8.06 -0.15 -21.97
N ASN A 20 7.55 0.75 -22.83
CA ASN A 20 8.25 1.23 -24.02
C ASN A 20 9.27 2.34 -23.74
N SER A 21 9.37 2.82 -22.50
CA SER A 21 10.36 3.85 -22.13
C SER A 21 11.77 3.27 -22.00
N SER A 22 12.79 4.12 -22.10
CA SER A 22 14.19 3.72 -21.92
C SER A 22 14.62 3.55 -20.46
N ILE A 23 13.78 3.91 -19.48
CA ILE A 23 14.10 3.94 -18.05
C ILE A 23 13.85 2.55 -17.43
N ALA A 24 14.91 1.88 -16.98
CA ALA A 24 14.85 0.50 -16.51
C ALA A 24 14.04 0.32 -15.22
N GLU A 25 14.14 1.28 -14.30
CA GLU A 25 13.45 1.29 -13.02
C GLU A 25 11.94 1.37 -13.22
N LEU A 26 11.50 2.22 -14.16
CA LEU A 26 10.09 2.37 -14.47
C LEU A 26 9.54 1.13 -15.18
N ARG A 27 10.30 0.51 -16.09
CA ARG A 27 9.93 -0.79 -16.69
C ARG A 27 9.79 -1.89 -15.64
N SER A 28 10.73 -1.97 -14.69
CA SER A 28 10.67 -2.95 -13.59
C SER A 28 9.43 -2.73 -12.72
N PHE A 29 9.13 -1.48 -12.40
CA PHE A 29 7.91 -1.13 -11.66
C PHE A 29 6.64 -1.49 -12.42
N ALA A 30 6.55 -1.15 -13.71
CA ALA A 30 5.42 -1.49 -14.56
C ALA A 30 5.21 -3.01 -14.69
N ASN A 31 6.31 -3.78 -14.79
CA ASN A 31 6.23 -5.24 -14.77
C ASN A 31 5.67 -5.77 -13.44
N GLY A 32 6.06 -5.19 -12.30
CA GLY A 32 5.48 -5.52 -11.00
C GLY A 32 3.97 -5.27 -10.95
N LEU A 33 3.52 -4.11 -11.43
CA LEU A 33 2.08 -3.81 -11.53
C LEU A 33 1.33 -4.81 -12.43
N MET A 34 1.95 -5.26 -13.52
CA MET A 34 1.34 -6.25 -14.41
C MET A 34 1.18 -7.61 -13.76
N GLN A 35 2.13 -8.04 -12.91
CA GLN A 35 2.00 -9.28 -12.13
C GLN A 35 0.82 -9.20 -11.15
N ASP A 36 0.58 -8.01 -10.58
CA ASP A 36 -0.49 -7.76 -9.60
C ASP A 36 -1.77 -7.18 -10.23
N ILE A 37 -1.96 -7.29 -11.55
CA ILE A 37 -3.06 -6.61 -12.26
C ILE A 37 -4.44 -6.94 -11.71
N LYS A 38 -4.66 -8.19 -11.28
CA LYS A 38 -5.92 -8.61 -10.65
C LYS A 38 -6.20 -7.89 -9.33
N ALA A 39 -5.18 -7.65 -8.52
CA ALA A 39 -5.33 -6.93 -7.26
C ALA A 39 -5.66 -5.46 -7.53
N ILE A 40 -5.06 -4.88 -8.58
CA ILE A 40 -5.32 -3.52 -9.04
C ILE A 40 -6.76 -3.39 -9.56
N GLU A 41 -7.22 -4.29 -10.42
CA GLU A 41 -8.61 -4.33 -10.91
C GLU A 41 -9.61 -4.44 -9.75
N ASN A 42 -9.33 -5.33 -8.79
CA ASN A 42 -10.15 -5.48 -7.60
C ASN A 42 -10.17 -4.20 -6.74
N ALA A 43 -9.05 -3.47 -6.65
CA ALA A 43 -9.01 -2.20 -5.92
C ALA A 43 -9.87 -1.11 -6.56
N PHE A 44 -10.11 -1.16 -7.89
CA PHE A 44 -11.04 -0.26 -8.57
C PHE A 44 -12.50 -0.70 -8.45
N ASN A 45 -12.75 -2.00 -8.60
CA ASN A 45 -14.10 -2.58 -8.67
C ASN A 45 -14.75 -2.80 -7.31
N LEU A 46 -13.97 -3.03 -6.26
CA LEU A 46 -14.47 -3.29 -4.91
C LEU A 46 -14.54 -2.01 -4.08
N ALA A 47 -15.53 -1.93 -3.20
CA ALA A 47 -15.61 -0.86 -2.21
C ALA A 47 -14.65 -1.06 -1.03
N TRP A 48 -14.09 -2.27 -0.89
CA TRP A 48 -13.21 -2.67 0.20
C TRP A 48 -11.76 -2.33 -0.12
N SER A 49 -11.02 -1.84 0.87
CA SER A 49 -9.58 -1.62 0.77
C SER A 49 -8.86 -2.14 2.01
N ASN A 50 -7.58 -2.47 1.86
CA ASN A 50 -6.73 -2.82 2.99
C ASN A 50 -6.30 -1.59 3.82
N GLY A 51 -6.72 -0.39 3.46
CA GLY A 51 -6.32 0.86 4.11
C GLY A 51 -6.51 0.88 5.64
N PRO A 52 -7.67 0.49 6.19
CA PRO A 52 -7.85 0.42 7.64
C PRO A 52 -6.92 -0.59 8.33
N VAL A 53 -6.69 -1.75 7.70
CA VAL A 53 -5.79 -2.79 8.22
C VAL A 53 -4.34 -2.29 8.20
N GLU A 54 -3.90 -1.70 7.09
CA GLU A 54 -2.58 -1.11 6.95
C GLU A 54 -2.36 0.04 7.92
N GLY A 55 -3.38 0.87 8.17
CA GLY A 55 -3.35 1.92 9.18
C GLY A 55 -3.07 1.37 10.59
N ASN A 56 -3.78 0.31 10.99
CA ASN A 56 -3.57 -0.36 12.26
C ASN A 56 -2.17 -0.99 12.37
N VAL A 57 -1.70 -1.64 11.30
CA VAL A 57 -0.34 -2.20 11.23
C VAL A 57 0.71 -1.09 11.32
N ASN A 58 0.49 0.06 10.69
CA ASN A 58 1.41 1.19 10.73
C ASN A 58 1.44 1.85 12.12
N LYS A 59 0.28 2.00 12.79
CA LYS A 59 0.19 2.45 14.20
C LYS A 59 0.99 1.51 15.11
N LEU A 60 0.83 0.19 14.95
CA LEU A 60 1.58 -0.82 15.70
C LEU A 60 3.09 -0.72 15.45
N LYS A 61 3.52 -0.63 14.19
CA LYS A 61 4.94 -0.48 13.81
C LYS A 61 5.54 0.80 14.40
N THR A 62 4.78 1.90 14.39
CA THR A 62 5.20 3.18 14.94
C THR A 62 5.42 3.09 16.45
N LEU A 63 4.48 2.49 17.18
CA LEU A 63 4.62 2.27 18.62
C LEU A 63 5.83 1.40 18.96
N LYS A 64 6.04 0.29 18.23
CA LYS A 64 7.26 -0.53 18.38
C LYS A 64 8.54 0.27 18.14
N ARG A 65 8.55 1.16 17.14
CA ARG A 65 9.72 1.98 16.79
C ARG A 65 10.03 3.04 17.83
N GLN A 66 9.00 3.70 18.39
CA GLN A 66 9.14 4.63 19.51
C GLN A 66 9.77 3.97 20.75
N MET A 67 9.59 2.65 20.88
CA MET A 67 10.14 1.86 21.98
C MET A 67 11.47 1.17 21.63
N TYR A 68 12.10 1.57 20.52
CA TYR A 68 13.35 0.99 20.03
C TYR A 68 13.32 -0.54 19.87
N GLY A 69 12.13 -1.12 19.65
CA GLY A 69 11.93 -2.56 19.55
C GLY A 69 12.06 -3.33 20.88
N ARG A 70 12.21 -2.65 22.02
CA ARG A 70 12.46 -3.27 23.34
C ARG A 70 11.21 -3.37 24.22
N CYS A 71 10.05 -3.63 23.63
CA CYS A 71 8.80 -3.77 24.38
C CYS A 71 8.37 -5.24 24.51
N SER A 72 7.87 -5.64 25.68
CA SER A 72 7.10 -6.88 25.81
C SER A 72 5.79 -6.77 25.02
N LEU A 73 5.22 -7.92 24.63
CA LEU A 73 3.93 -7.95 23.95
C LEU A 73 2.83 -7.27 24.79
N SER A 74 2.79 -7.56 26.09
CA SER A 74 1.84 -6.98 27.03
C SER A 74 1.91 -5.44 27.12
N LEU A 75 3.11 -4.86 27.01
CA LEU A 75 3.28 -3.41 27.02
C LEU A 75 2.86 -2.78 25.68
N LEU A 76 3.12 -3.47 24.57
CA LEU A 76 2.69 -3.04 23.25
C LEU A 76 1.16 -3.02 23.11
N GLU A 77 0.48 -4.06 23.60
CA GLU A 77 -0.98 -4.15 23.63
C GLU A 77 -1.60 -3.01 24.44
N LYS A 78 -1.10 -2.78 25.66
CA LYS A 78 -1.57 -1.67 26.51
C LYS A 78 -1.40 -0.33 25.80
N ARG A 79 -0.26 -0.08 25.16
CA ARG A 79 -0.06 1.18 24.41
C ARG A 79 -0.97 1.27 23.19
N LEU A 80 -1.20 0.18 22.47
CA LEU A 80 -2.07 0.20 21.29
C LEU A 80 -3.52 0.55 21.66
N VAL A 81 -4.05 -0.06 22.73
CA VAL A 81 -5.43 0.17 23.21
C VAL A 81 -5.60 1.53 23.87
N LEU A 82 -4.59 1.99 24.63
CA LEU A 82 -4.65 3.24 25.39
C LEU A 82 -4.26 4.48 24.56
N THR A 83 -3.74 4.30 23.34
CA THR A 83 -3.44 5.45 22.46
C THR A 83 -4.73 5.87 21.75
N PRO A 84 -5.29 7.07 22.03
CA PRO A 84 -6.49 7.55 21.36
C PRO A 84 -6.32 7.59 19.84
N SER A 85 -7.41 7.29 19.14
CA SER A 85 -7.51 7.22 17.68
C SER A 85 -7.61 8.58 17.04
#